data_AF-A0A511KNJ6-F1
#
_entry.id   AF-A0A511KNJ6-F1
#
_cell.length_a   1.000
_cell.length_b   1.000
_cell.length_c   1.000
_cell.angle_alpha   90.00
_cell.angle_beta   90.00
_cell.angle_gamma   90.00
#
_symmetry.space_group_name_H-M   'P 1'
#
loop_
_entity.id
_entity.type
_entity.pdbx_description
1 polymer ?
#
loop_
_entity_poly.entity_id
_entity_poly.type
_entity_poly.pdbx_seq_one_letter_code
_entity_poly.pdbx_strand_id
1 'polypeptide(L)'
;MTRPIPVTGQRKRPSKSCLACRASKTKCTGLSEEYLHALEDPDLLAKWEGPHPICSRCQKHDEVCSFAPSRRKGRPRRLLRDEAGNIIEDRSSSRSRQPVQLPSPEGSGERSPSPSNSSSSQETGSEKAQQPVPAFTFPASGLPTPLSPLRPLARFPPVDHTPVAIAFLQDAYPWVPLLPSDVNSLSNYLMTSDPLLPAAINCLLNPSLQPPSVDLASRVRPLALSTLQATTLLFLHAFAAQNKSLALQLLQWTCTELAARGWAGERTAGELQAEEGFIELGWYCWGMEIQLGIVVGARASILAHVSPPSIIDATTSQRHAFRLAFDATNYAHLWEIDPPAQSAYLTDIVGRSHIIHDIARSALASLPVEPALLSQAVLRHSSLLGALLSLASIILVLSSQSPLSPYIAPALPCSLDTTCLPPSPHRREIARAARGIVDVVKTFAGSAESPLSPVSSNGASKAAFYHPFFGCCLVVASRGLLLEAESYSTGDNSLCPSPPSSPIDQVACPAKQIAQIAQDLDLCERVLRGQAKRWCASEMLATEVSLLRRTAGVA
;
A
#
# COMPACT_ATOMS: atom_id res chain seq x y z
N MET A 1 -27.93 -8.23 -30.65
CA MET A 1 -27.94 -9.17 -29.52
C MET A 1 -26.85 -10.21 -29.71
N THR A 2 -25.87 -10.26 -28.82
CA THR A 2 -24.80 -11.28 -28.83
C THR A 2 -24.90 -12.08 -27.55
N ARG A 3 -24.95 -13.42 -27.68
CA ARG A 3 -25.18 -14.37 -26.57
C ARG A 3 -23.98 -14.46 -25.61
N PRO A 4 -24.19 -14.90 -24.35
CA PRO A 4 -23.14 -14.97 -23.33
C PRO A 4 -22.08 -16.04 -23.65
N ILE A 5 -20.84 -15.79 -23.21
CA ILE A 5 -19.72 -16.74 -23.32
C ILE A 5 -19.90 -17.85 -22.26
N PRO A 6 -19.94 -19.14 -22.63
CA PRO A 6 -20.12 -20.25 -21.68
C PRO A 6 -18.89 -20.46 -20.78
N VAL A 7 -19.13 -20.70 -19.50
CA VAL A 7 -18.11 -20.87 -18.43
C VAL A 7 -17.65 -22.33 -18.27
N THR A 8 -18.14 -23.27 -19.10
CA THR A 8 -17.77 -24.70 -19.02
C THR A 8 -16.70 -25.14 -20.03
N GLY A 9 -16.25 -24.25 -20.92
CA GLY A 9 -15.07 -24.52 -21.73
C GLY A 9 -13.81 -24.15 -20.96
N GLN A 10 -12.96 -25.13 -20.62
CA GLN A 10 -11.55 -24.83 -20.35
C GLN A 10 -11.10 -23.83 -21.42
N ARG A 11 -10.68 -22.62 -21.03
CA ARG A 11 -10.02 -21.70 -21.95
C ARG A 11 -8.70 -22.35 -22.34
N LYS A 12 -8.75 -23.26 -23.31
CA LYS A 12 -7.61 -23.80 -24.04
C LYS A 12 -6.97 -22.62 -24.75
N ARG A 13 -6.09 -21.90 -24.04
CA ARG A 13 -5.08 -21.10 -24.74
C ARG A 13 -4.23 -22.14 -25.46
N PRO A 14 -4.23 -22.20 -26.80
CA PRO A 14 -3.30 -23.07 -27.48
C PRO A 14 -1.90 -22.68 -26.98
N SER A 15 -1.14 -23.68 -26.55
CA SER A 15 0.19 -23.52 -25.93
C SER A 15 1.15 -22.72 -26.82
N LYS A 16 0.87 -22.66 -28.13
CA LYS A 16 1.66 -21.96 -29.14
C LYS A 16 0.81 -21.26 -30.20
N SER A 17 1.31 -20.11 -30.66
CA SER A 17 0.89 -19.41 -31.87
C SER A 17 1.94 -19.55 -32.98
N CYS A 18 1.52 -19.62 -34.25
CA CYS A 18 2.43 -19.61 -35.40
C CYS A 18 3.13 -18.25 -35.56
N LEU A 19 4.21 -18.21 -36.35
CA LEU A 19 5.02 -17.00 -36.53
C LEU A 19 4.22 -15.82 -37.08
N ALA A 20 3.35 -16.06 -38.07
CA ALA A 20 2.50 -15.03 -38.67
C ALA A 20 1.50 -14.44 -37.67
N CYS A 21 0.86 -15.28 -36.84
CA CYS A 21 -0.06 -14.82 -35.79
C CYS A 21 0.66 -14.12 -34.62
N ARG A 22 1.92 -14.50 -34.32
CA ARG A 22 2.75 -13.78 -33.35
C ARG A 22 3.10 -12.38 -33.84
N ALA A 23 3.54 -12.26 -35.09
CA ALA A 23 3.90 -10.97 -35.68
C ALA A 23 2.71 -10.00 -35.70
N SER A 24 1.51 -10.50 -36.00
CA SER A 24 0.28 -9.70 -36.00
C SER A 24 -0.38 -9.53 -34.62
N LYS A 25 0.21 -10.09 -33.54
CA LYS A 25 -0.35 -10.11 -32.18
C LYS A 25 -1.79 -10.65 -32.12
N THR A 26 -2.14 -11.58 -33.01
CA THR A 26 -3.47 -12.21 -33.10
C THR A 26 -3.46 -13.64 -32.53
N LYS A 27 -4.64 -14.14 -32.14
CA LYS A 27 -4.79 -15.51 -31.65
C LYS A 27 -4.73 -16.51 -32.81
N CYS A 28 -3.97 -17.57 -32.63
CA CYS A 28 -3.93 -18.71 -33.53
C CYS A 28 -5.08 -19.67 -33.17
N THR A 29 -6.01 -19.93 -34.08
CA THR A 29 -7.19 -20.79 -33.87
C THR A 29 -7.30 -21.85 -34.96
N GLY A 30 -8.02 -22.95 -34.68
CA GLY A 30 -8.27 -24.01 -35.66
C GLY A 30 -7.20 -25.11 -35.72
N LEU A 31 -6.32 -25.21 -34.71
CA LEU A 31 -5.35 -26.30 -34.57
C LEU A 31 -5.75 -27.19 -33.39
N SER A 32 -5.62 -28.51 -33.54
CA SER A 32 -5.83 -29.46 -32.45
C SER A 32 -4.70 -29.37 -31.43
N GLU A 33 -5.00 -29.64 -30.16
CA GLU A 33 -3.98 -29.68 -29.10
C GLU A 33 -2.97 -30.80 -29.33
N GLU A 34 -3.41 -31.94 -29.88
CA GLU A 34 -2.55 -33.07 -30.25
C GLU A 34 -1.46 -32.65 -31.25
N TYR A 35 -1.83 -31.84 -32.25
CA TYR A 35 -0.86 -31.31 -33.22
C TYR A 35 0.09 -30.28 -32.58
N LEU A 36 -0.44 -29.41 -31.70
CA LEU A 36 0.39 -28.44 -30.97
C LEU A 36 1.39 -29.11 -30.02
N HIS A 37 1.02 -30.25 -29.44
CA HIS A 37 1.89 -31.09 -28.63
C HIS A 37 2.91 -31.85 -29.49
N ALA A 38 2.52 -32.35 -30.67
CA ALA A 38 3.46 -32.94 -31.62
C ALA A 38 4.54 -31.92 -32.07
N LEU A 39 4.21 -30.62 -32.20
CA LEU A 39 5.20 -29.56 -32.46
C LEU A 39 6.22 -29.33 -31.32
N GLU A 40 6.05 -29.95 -30.14
CA GLU A 40 7.02 -29.92 -29.04
C GLU A 40 8.02 -31.08 -29.09
N ASP A 41 7.63 -32.19 -29.72
CA ASP A 41 8.41 -33.41 -29.81
C ASP A 41 8.71 -33.76 -31.28
N PRO A 42 9.96 -33.58 -31.75
CA PRO A 42 10.32 -33.84 -33.14
C PRO A 42 10.06 -35.30 -33.57
N ASP A 43 10.09 -36.26 -32.64
CA ASP A 43 9.83 -37.67 -32.94
C ASP A 43 8.33 -37.96 -33.14
N LEU A 44 7.46 -37.20 -32.47
CA LEU A 44 6.00 -37.26 -32.66
C LEU A 44 5.55 -36.49 -33.91
N LEU A 45 6.19 -35.35 -34.20
CA LEU A 45 5.93 -34.59 -35.44
C LEU A 45 6.31 -35.40 -36.69
N ALA A 46 7.43 -36.13 -36.64
CA ALA A 46 7.88 -36.98 -37.75
C ALA A 46 6.93 -38.17 -38.02
N LYS A 47 6.17 -38.61 -37.01
CA LYS A 47 5.19 -39.70 -37.09
C LYS A 47 3.76 -39.20 -37.32
N TRP A 48 3.55 -37.91 -37.59
CA TRP A 48 2.22 -37.35 -37.78
C TRP A 48 1.62 -37.81 -39.11
N GLU A 49 0.63 -38.68 -39.04
CA GLU A 49 -0.09 -39.17 -40.21
C GLU A 49 -1.18 -38.17 -40.64
N GLY A 50 -0.83 -37.27 -41.57
CA GLY A 50 -1.78 -36.35 -42.19
C GLY A 50 -1.18 -35.05 -42.72
N PRO A 51 -1.95 -34.25 -43.47
CA PRO A 51 -1.51 -32.91 -43.89
C PRO A 51 -1.29 -32.02 -42.66
N HIS A 52 -0.22 -31.22 -42.69
CA HIS A 52 0.11 -30.30 -41.60
C HIS A 52 -0.99 -29.23 -41.51
N PRO A 53 -1.81 -29.20 -40.44
CA PRO A 53 -2.93 -28.29 -40.35
C PRO A 53 -2.46 -26.83 -40.29
N ILE A 54 -3.13 -25.99 -41.06
CA ILE A 54 -2.92 -24.54 -41.14
C ILE A 54 -3.93 -23.87 -40.22
N CYS A 55 -3.52 -22.85 -39.46
CA CYS A 55 -4.47 -22.13 -38.61
C CYS A 55 -5.48 -21.34 -39.46
N SER A 56 -6.68 -21.13 -38.93
CA SER A 56 -7.79 -20.53 -39.69
C SER A 56 -7.47 -19.13 -40.24
N ARG A 57 -6.63 -18.37 -39.54
CA ARG A 57 -6.17 -17.05 -40.02
C ARG A 57 -5.23 -17.19 -41.20
N CYS A 58 -4.19 -18.01 -41.09
CA CYS A 58 -3.22 -18.20 -42.16
C CYS A 58 -3.86 -18.82 -43.40
N GLN A 59 -4.81 -19.74 -43.24
CA GLN A 59 -5.58 -20.28 -44.36
C GLN A 59 -6.42 -19.21 -45.06
N LYS A 60 -7.05 -18.29 -44.31
CA LYS A 60 -7.89 -17.23 -44.87
C LYS A 60 -7.10 -16.14 -45.59
N HIS A 61 -5.88 -15.88 -45.15
CA HIS A 61 -5.02 -14.83 -45.70
C HIS A 61 -3.93 -15.35 -46.65
N ASP A 62 -3.96 -16.64 -46.97
CA ASP A 62 -2.94 -17.33 -47.78
C ASP A 62 -1.51 -17.06 -47.28
N GLU A 63 -1.35 -16.99 -45.95
CA GLU A 63 -0.07 -16.76 -45.27
C GLU A 63 0.58 -18.11 -44.89
N VAL A 64 1.92 -18.19 -44.97
CA VAL A 64 2.66 -19.38 -44.55
C VAL A 64 2.52 -19.61 -43.03
N CYS A 65 1.86 -20.71 -42.66
CA CYS A 65 1.64 -21.07 -41.25
C CYS A 65 2.78 -21.95 -40.69
N SER A 66 3.91 -21.32 -40.37
CA SER A 66 5.06 -22.01 -39.77
C SER A 66 5.20 -21.75 -38.26
N PHE A 67 5.69 -22.75 -37.52
CA PHE A 67 6.03 -22.66 -36.10
C PHE A 67 7.54 -22.66 -35.90
N ALA A 68 8.06 -21.77 -35.07
CA ALA A 68 9.47 -21.82 -34.70
C ALA A 68 9.73 -22.94 -33.69
N PRO A 69 10.83 -23.72 -33.84
CA PRO A 69 11.23 -24.71 -32.86
C PRO A 69 11.46 -24.05 -31.49
N SER A 70 10.84 -24.61 -30.46
CA SER A 70 11.01 -24.13 -29.08
C SER A 70 12.41 -24.48 -28.60
N ARG A 71 13.32 -23.49 -28.49
CA ARG A 71 14.68 -23.68 -27.93
C ARG A 71 14.71 -23.85 -26.41
N ARG A 72 13.57 -24.00 -25.73
CA ARG A 72 13.51 -24.19 -24.27
C ARG A 72 13.11 -25.62 -23.97
N LYS A 73 14.09 -26.52 -23.83
CA LYS A 73 13.89 -27.77 -23.07
C LYS A 73 13.72 -27.41 -21.59
N GLY A 74 12.86 -28.16 -20.92
CA GLY A 74 12.18 -27.81 -19.66
C GLY A 74 13.01 -27.12 -18.59
N ARG A 75 12.37 -26.19 -17.86
CA ARG A 75 12.85 -25.75 -16.55
C ARG A 75 11.67 -25.66 -15.57
N PRO A 76 11.62 -26.54 -14.56
CA PRO A 76 10.89 -26.25 -13.32
C PRO A 76 11.55 -25.06 -12.64
N ARG A 77 10.76 -24.04 -12.25
CA ARG A 77 11.29 -22.89 -11.50
C ARG A 77 11.56 -23.31 -10.04
N ARG A 78 12.84 -23.46 -9.69
CA ARG A 78 13.45 -23.11 -8.38
C ARG A 78 14.96 -23.35 -8.48
N LEU A 79 15.76 -22.29 -8.33
CA LEU A 79 17.16 -22.44 -7.92
C LEU A 79 17.20 -22.14 -6.42
N LEU A 80 17.68 -23.11 -5.63
CA LEU A 80 18.13 -22.87 -4.27
C LEU A 80 19.37 -21.96 -4.31
N ARG A 81 19.44 -21.03 -3.36
CA ARG A 81 20.65 -20.25 -3.02
C ARG A 81 21.34 -20.96 -1.86
N ASP A 82 22.65 -21.10 -1.89
CA ASP A 82 23.45 -21.48 -0.72
C ASP A 82 23.88 -20.24 0.10
N GLU A 83 24.14 -20.47 1.40
CA GLU A 83 24.28 -19.49 2.49
C GLU A 83 25.46 -18.50 2.40
N ALA A 84 26.17 -18.44 1.26
CA ALA A 84 27.19 -17.43 1.00
C ALA A 84 26.89 -16.52 -0.22
N GLY A 85 25.71 -16.65 -0.84
CA GLY A 85 25.19 -15.62 -1.75
C GLY A 85 25.87 -15.48 -3.12
N ASN A 86 26.65 -16.45 -3.60
CA ASN A 86 27.26 -16.40 -4.93
C ASN A 86 26.51 -17.26 -5.98
N ILE A 87 26.42 -16.72 -7.20
CA ILE A 87 25.88 -17.38 -8.40
C ILE A 87 27.01 -18.18 -9.06
N ILE A 88 26.82 -19.49 -9.23
CA ILE A 88 27.74 -20.32 -10.02
C ILE A 88 27.36 -20.15 -11.50
N GLU A 89 28.13 -19.35 -12.24
CA GLU A 89 28.09 -19.30 -13.70
C GLU A 89 29.12 -20.29 -14.26
N ASP A 90 28.66 -21.30 -15.02
CA ASP A 90 29.56 -22.17 -15.76
C ASP A 90 29.47 -21.88 -17.27
N ARG A 91 30.61 -21.48 -17.83
CA ARG A 91 30.82 -21.12 -19.23
C ARG A 91 30.82 -22.38 -20.10
N SER A 92 30.11 -22.37 -21.21
CA SER A 92 30.16 -23.41 -22.23
C SER A 92 31.09 -23.03 -23.38
N SER A 93 32.03 -23.90 -23.76
CA SER A 93 32.42 -24.10 -25.16
C SER A 93 33.07 -25.46 -25.38
N SER A 94 32.76 -26.04 -26.53
CA SER A 94 32.97 -27.42 -26.96
C SER A 94 34.25 -27.58 -27.82
N ARG A 95 34.94 -28.74 -27.73
CA ARG A 95 35.51 -29.49 -28.87
C ARG A 95 36.30 -30.77 -28.49
N SER A 96 35.80 -31.90 -29.01
CA SER A 96 36.47 -32.97 -29.79
C SER A 96 37.73 -33.74 -29.28
N ARG A 97 37.61 -35.09 -29.40
CA ARG A 97 38.59 -36.20 -29.60
C ARG A 97 38.98 -37.09 -28.39
N GLN A 98 38.96 -38.41 -28.70
CA GLN A 98 39.16 -39.63 -27.90
C GLN A 98 40.65 -39.86 -27.45
N PRO A 99 41.05 -41.05 -26.95
CA PRO A 99 40.77 -41.73 -25.68
C PRO A 99 42.08 -42.10 -24.90
N VAL A 100 41.95 -42.79 -23.75
CA VAL A 100 42.98 -43.57 -23.00
C VAL A 100 43.92 -42.77 -22.07
N GLN A 101 43.84 -42.99 -20.74
CA GLN A 101 44.74 -43.85 -19.93
C GLN A 101 44.58 -43.55 -18.41
N LEU A 102 44.38 -44.61 -17.61
CA LEU A 102 44.56 -44.65 -16.13
C LEU A 102 46.03 -44.35 -15.77
N PRO A 103 46.34 -43.78 -14.58
CA PRO A 103 46.37 -44.57 -13.34
C PRO A 103 46.00 -43.83 -12.02
N SER A 104 45.50 -44.59 -11.04
CA SER A 104 45.54 -44.30 -9.59
C SER A 104 46.96 -44.62 -9.02
N PRO A 105 47.27 -44.58 -7.70
CA PRO A 105 46.57 -44.09 -6.49
C PRO A 105 47.51 -43.34 -5.49
N GLU A 106 47.01 -43.08 -4.26
CA GLU A 106 47.64 -42.89 -2.92
C GLU A 106 47.04 -41.66 -2.20
N GLY A 107 46.53 -41.66 -0.97
CA GLY A 107 46.34 -42.65 0.09
C GLY A 107 45.94 -41.93 1.39
N SER A 108 45.14 -42.59 2.26
CA SER A 108 44.90 -42.35 3.72
C SER A 108 44.24 -41.03 4.18
N GLY A 109 43.29 -40.96 5.13
CA GLY A 109 42.62 -41.90 6.06
C GLY A 109 41.43 -41.15 6.71
N GLU A 110 40.28 -41.79 6.94
CA GLU A 110 39.75 -42.21 8.27
C GLU A 110 39.69 -41.07 9.32
N ARG A 111 38.63 -40.80 10.11
CA ARG A 111 37.41 -41.50 10.53
C ARG A 111 36.55 -40.50 11.33
N SER A 112 35.23 -40.68 11.33
CA SER A 112 34.29 -40.13 12.34
C SER A 112 34.53 -40.78 13.72
N PRO A 113 33.93 -40.26 14.81
CA PRO A 113 32.66 -40.87 15.25
C PRO A 113 31.66 -39.92 15.94
N SER A 114 30.38 -40.28 15.85
CA SER A 114 29.33 -39.97 16.84
C SER A 114 29.35 -41.04 17.96
N PRO A 115 28.69 -40.77 19.10
CA PRO A 115 27.75 -41.79 19.60
C PRO A 115 26.44 -41.21 20.17
N SER A 116 25.53 -42.15 20.44
CA SER A 116 24.10 -42.01 20.67
C SER A 116 23.66 -42.31 22.12
N ASN A 117 22.42 -41.88 22.46
CA ASN A 117 21.39 -42.46 23.35
C ASN A 117 21.63 -42.73 24.86
N SER A 118 20.73 -42.23 25.73
CA SER A 118 19.64 -43.01 26.40
C SER A 118 19.14 -42.40 27.75
N SER A 119 17.81 -42.20 27.84
CA SER A 119 16.84 -42.51 28.93
C SER A 119 16.89 -41.99 30.39
N SER A 120 15.72 -41.40 30.77
CA SER A 120 14.85 -41.62 31.97
C SER A 120 15.08 -40.95 33.35
N SER A 121 14.06 -40.16 33.73
CA SER A 121 13.30 -40.12 35.02
C SER A 121 13.72 -39.24 36.21
N GLN A 122 12.70 -38.48 36.67
CA GLN A 122 12.32 -38.01 38.02
C GLN A 122 12.87 -36.71 38.64
N GLU A 123 11.90 -35.80 38.84
CA GLU A 123 11.63 -34.80 39.90
C GLU A 123 12.72 -34.44 40.94
N THR A 124 13.02 -33.14 41.08
CA THR A 124 12.64 -32.27 42.23
C THR A 124 13.40 -30.92 42.23
N GLY A 125 12.67 -29.83 42.53
CA GLY A 125 13.04 -28.77 43.47
C GLY A 125 14.30 -27.89 43.30
N SER A 126 14.02 -26.60 43.06
CA SER A 126 14.65 -25.40 43.64
C SER A 126 15.91 -24.74 43.03
N GLU A 127 15.69 -23.48 42.63
CA GLU A 127 16.57 -22.30 42.70
C GLU A 127 17.89 -22.18 41.89
N LYS A 128 17.98 -21.00 41.24
CA LYS A 128 19.16 -20.27 40.73
C LYS A 128 19.91 -20.86 39.53
N ALA A 129 19.79 -20.18 38.38
CA ALA A 129 20.90 -19.43 37.78
C ALA A 129 20.44 -18.68 36.52
N GLN A 130 20.83 -17.40 36.46
CA GLN A 130 20.71 -16.52 35.31
C GLN A 130 21.87 -16.76 34.33
N GLN A 131 21.61 -16.40 33.06
CA GLN A 131 22.54 -15.92 32.02
C GLN A 131 23.32 -16.98 31.18
N PRO A 132 23.69 -16.67 29.91
CA PRO A 132 24.11 -15.35 29.42
C PRO A 132 23.48 -14.80 28.13
N VAL A 133 23.23 -13.50 28.18
CA VAL A 133 23.15 -12.56 27.05
C VAL A 133 24.60 -12.16 26.70
N PRO A 134 24.98 -11.98 25.42
CA PRO A 134 26.32 -11.51 25.10
C PRO A 134 26.49 -10.05 25.56
N ALA A 135 27.45 -9.85 26.46
CA ALA A 135 27.90 -8.54 26.92
C ALA A 135 28.67 -7.83 25.81
N PHE A 136 28.14 -6.70 25.33
CA PHE A 136 28.93 -5.72 24.60
C PHE A 136 29.67 -4.85 25.62
N THR A 137 30.98 -5.05 25.70
CA THR A 137 31.92 -4.23 26.46
C THR A 137 32.13 -2.88 25.77
N PHE A 138 31.78 -1.80 26.46
CA PHE A 138 32.18 -0.43 26.08
C PHE A 138 33.66 -0.21 26.39
N PRO A 139 34.44 0.48 25.53
CA PRO A 139 35.69 1.05 25.95
C PRO A 139 35.42 2.37 26.70
N ALA A 140 35.67 2.36 28.01
CA ALA A 140 35.86 3.57 28.78
C ALA A 140 37.29 4.09 28.56
N SER A 141 37.42 5.35 28.13
CA SER A 141 38.34 6.37 28.66
C SER A 141 38.62 7.46 27.63
N GLY A 142 38.51 8.72 28.08
CA GLY A 142 39.12 9.86 27.40
C GLY A 142 38.25 11.10 27.43
N LEU A 143 38.36 11.91 28.49
CA LEU A 143 38.06 13.34 28.40
C LEU A 143 39.02 13.98 27.37
N PRO A 144 38.51 14.81 26.45
CA PRO A 144 39.16 16.10 26.27
C PRO A 144 38.15 17.27 26.22
N THR A 145 38.46 18.30 27.01
CA THR A 145 38.49 19.75 26.70
C THR A 145 37.40 20.36 25.80
N PRO A 146 36.82 21.52 26.17
CA PRO A 146 35.68 22.13 25.46
C PRO A 146 36.08 22.60 24.05
N LEU A 147 35.30 22.22 23.05
CA LEU A 147 35.41 22.76 21.69
C LEU A 147 34.66 24.09 21.60
N SER A 148 35.39 25.09 21.10
CA SER A 148 35.01 26.48 20.81
C SER A 148 33.86 26.59 19.77
N PRO A 149 33.28 27.80 19.55
CA PRO A 149 31.94 27.95 19.01
C PRO A 149 31.87 27.67 17.49
N LEU A 150 30.74 27.09 17.10
CA LEU A 150 30.08 27.09 15.79
C LEU A 150 30.88 27.76 14.65
N ARG A 151 31.48 26.95 13.77
CA ARG A 151 31.82 27.41 12.42
C ARG A 151 30.51 27.69 11.66
N PRO A 152 30.36 28.84 10.97
CA PRO A 152 29.18 29.08 10.16
C PRO A 152 29.22 28.15 8.94
N LEU A 153 28.18 27.32 8.80
CA LEU A 153 27.85 26.68 7.53
C LEU A 153 27.82 27.75 6.43
N ALA A 154 28.36 27.42 5.26
CA ALA A 154 28.41 28.32 4.11
C ALA A 154 27.03 28.94 3.88
N ARG A 155 26.91 30.26 4.09
CA ARG A 155 25.68 31.00 3.80
C ARG A 155 25.46 30.94 2.30
N PHE A 156 24.48 30.14 1.88
CA PHE A 156 23.87 30.27 0.58
C PHE A 156 23.40 31.73 0.40
N PRO A 157 23.38 32.27 -0.82
CA PRO A 157 22.90 33.64 -1.05
C PRO A 157 21.52 33.80 -0.39
N PRO A 158 21.23 34.94 0.26
CA PRO A 158 19.97 35.12 0.97
C PRO A 158 18.83 35.18 -0.04
N VAL A 159 18.20 34.03 -0.30
CA VAL A 159 16.97 33.93 -1.06
C VAL A 159 15.84 34.15 -0.08
N ASP A 160 15.02 35.18 -0.27
CA ASP A 160 13.85 35.38 0.59
C ASP A 160 12.86 34.22 0.41
N HIS A 161 12.76 33.38 1.43
CA HIS A 161 11.86 32.23 1.46
C HIS A 161 10.46 32.55 2.02
N THR A 162 10.18 33.80 2.37
CA THR A 162 8.89 34.23 2.92
C THR A 162 7.70 33.90 2.01
N PRO A 163 7.75 34.12 0.68
CA PRO A 163 6.65 33.75 -0.20
C PRO A 163 6.36 32.24 -0.21
N VAL A 164 7.42 31.43 -0.17
CA VAL A 164 7.32 29.95 -0.14
C VAL A 164 6.73 29.48 1.18
N ALA A 165 7.15 30.08 2.30
CA ALA A 165 6.63 29.79 3.63
C ALA A 165 5.11 30.08 3.72
N ILE A 166 4.67 31.24 3.22
CA ILE A 166 3.24 31.61 3.20
C ILE A 166 2.44 30.61 2.37
N ALA A 167 2.90 30.28 1.17
CA ALA A 167 2.20 29.33 0.29
C ALA A 167 2.11 27.93 0.92
N PHE A 168 3.19 27.45 1.55
CA PHE A 168 3.19 26.17 2.27
C PHE A 168 2.16 26.15 3.41
N LEU A 169 2.17 27.17 4.27
CA LEU A 169 1.26 27.27 5.41
C LEU A 169 -0.22 27.33 4.99
N GLN A 170 -0.50 27.97 3.86
CA GLN A 170 -1.87 28.09 3.34
C GLN A 170 -2.36 26.83 2.63
N ASP A 171 -1.52 26.21 1.78
CA ASP A 171 -2.00 25.24 0.81
C ASP A 171 -1.57 23.79 1.11
N ALA A 172 -0.59 23.56 2.00
CA ALA A 172 -0.02 22.23 2.27
C ALA A 172 0.05 21.86 3.75
N TYR A 173 0.39 22.80 4.62
CA TYR A 173 0.57 22.56 6.05
C TYR A 173 -0.60 21.84 6.75
N PRO A 174 -1.89 22.15 6.46
CA PRO A 174 -3.00 21.49 7.13
C PRO A 174 -2.98 19.96 7.01
N TRP A 175 -2.40 19.41 5.95
CA TRP A 175 -2.32 17.96 5.70
C TRP A 175 -0.87 17.41 5.67
N VAL A 176 0.14 18.28 5.80
CA VAL A 176 1.56 17.92 6.02
C VAL A 176 2.19 18.83 7.07
N PRO A 177 1.79 18.72 8.36
CA PRO A 177 2.31 19.57 9.42
C PRO A 177 3.68 19.08 9.90
N LEU A 178 4.68 19.09 9.01
CA LEU A 178 6.04 18.58 9.28
C LEU A 178 7.06 19.68 9.58
N LEU A 179 6.69 20.94 9.36
CA LEU A 179 7.58 22.10 9.44
C LEU A 179 7.04 23.09 10.50
N PRO A 180 7.77 24.16 10.85
CA PRO A 180 7.25 25.18 11.75
C PRO A 180 5.92 25.79 11.29
N SER A 181 5.01 26.05 12.23
CA SER A 181 3.64 26.50 12.00
C SER A 181 3.48 28.00 11.76
N ASP A 182 4.53 28.79 11.97
CA ASP A 182 4.51 30.23 11.81
C ASP A 182 5.45 30.71 10.69
N VAL A 183 5.06 31.78 10.01
CA VAL A 183 5.76 32.29 8.82
C VAL A 183 7.21 32.65 9.14
N ASN A 184 7.47 33.25 10.31
CA ASN A 184 8.78 33.76 10.68
C ASN A 184 9.75 32.61 10.98
N SER A 185 9.34 31.66 11.82
CA SER A 185 10.12 30.48 12.15
C SER A 185 10.32 29.59 10.93
N LEU A 186 9.29 29.43 10.09
CA LEU A 186 9.44 28.66 8.84
C LEU A 186 10.42 29.34 7.88
N SER A 187 10.29 30.65 7.65
CA SER A 187 11.23 31.38 6.79
C SER A 187 12.66 31.29 7.32
N ASN A 188 12.88 31.50 8.62
CA ASN A 188 14.18 31.35 9.26
C ASN A 188 14.73 29.91 9.18
N TYR A 189 13.85 28.92 9.32
CA TYR A 189 14.23 27.52 9.18
C TYR A 189 14.67 27.20 7.75
N LEU A 190 13.93 27.68 6.75
CA LEU A 190 14.29 27.48 5.34
C LEU A 190 15.63 28.13 4.99
N MET A 191 15.91 29.32 5.52
CA MET A 191 17.18 30.04 5.35
C MET A 191 18.40 29.30 5.92
N THR A 192 18.18 28.45 6.93
CA THR A 192 19.25 27.71 7.63
C THR A 192 19.29 26.23 7.28
N SER A 193 18.29 25.72 6.57
CA SER A 193 18.16 24.34 6.13
C SER A 193 19.00 24.00 4.90
N ASP A 194 19.11 22.69 4.61
CA ASP A 194 19.67 22.20 3.35
C ASP A 194 18.82 22.73 2.17
N PRO A 195 19.44 23.19 1.05
CA PRO A 195 18.72 23.68 -0.13
C PRO A 195 17.71 22.67 -0.72
N LEU A 196 17.85 21.38 -0.39
CA LEU A 196 16.89 20.34 -0.74
C LEU A 196 15.49 20.60 -0.16
N LEU A 197 15.38 21.16 1.05
CA LEU A 197 14.09 21.38 1.70
C LEU A 197 13.26 22.47 1.01
N PRO A 198 13.78 23.70 0.75
CA PRO A 198 13.06 24.68 -0.04
C PRO A 198 12.69 24.17 -1.44
N ALA A 199 13.56 23.39 -2.09
CA ALA A 199 13.27 22.80 -3.40
C ALA A 199 12.12 21.78 -3.33
N ALA A 200 12.08 20.95 -2.29
CA ALA A 200 11.02 19.97 -2.06
C ALA A 200 9.66 20.63 -1.79
N ILE A 201 9.63 21.71 -1.00
CA ILE A 201 8.40 22.49 -0.76
C ILE A 201 7.86 23.09 -2.07
N ASN A 202 8.74 23.67 -2.89
CA ASN A 202 8.34 24.20 -4.19
C ASN A 202 7.74 23.11 -5.09
N CYS A 203 8.31 21.91 -5.10
CA CYS A 203 7.76 20.78 -5.86
C CYS A 203 6.37 20.34 -5.34
N LEU A 204 6.17 20.33 -4.02
CA LEU A 204 4.86 20.00 -3.42
C LEU A 204 3.78 21.04 -3.76
N LEU A 205 4.15 22.32 -3.75
CA LEU A 205 3.26 23.43 -4.07
C LEU A 205 2.97 23.52 -5.58
N ASN A 206 3.98 23.22 -6.41
CA ASN A 206 3.86 23.18 -7.85
C ASN A 206 4.36 21.83 -8.40
N PRO A 207 3.43 20.85 -8.57
CA PRO A 207 3.77 19.51 -9.05
C PRO A 207 4.41 19.46 -10.45
N SER A 208 4.31 20.54 -11.24
CA SER A 208 4.93 20.63 -12.57
C SER A 208 6.44 20.82 -12.53
N LEU A 209 7.00 21.21 -11.38
CA LEU A 209 8.44 21.39 -11.22
C LEU A 209 9.15 20.03 -11.21
N GLN A 210 10.37 20.04 -11.75
CA GLN A 210 11.23 18.86 -11.73
C GLN A 210 11.74 18.63 -10.30
N PRO A 211 11.60 17.42 -9.73
CA PRO A 211 12.07 17.14 -8.39
C PRO A 211 13.61 17.18 -8.34
N PRO A 212 14.19 17.72 -7.25
CA PRO A 212 15.63 17.66 -7.03
C PRO A 212 16.12 16.20 -6.91
N SER A 213 17.34 15.94 -7.36
CA SER A 213 17.98 14.63 -7.20
C SER A 213 18.40 14.43 -5.75
N VAL A 214 18.04 13.29 -5.16
CA VAL A 214 18.46 12.88 -3.82
C VAL A 214 19.50 11.76 -3.95
N ASP A 215 20.68 11.95 -3.37
CA ASP A 215 21.67 10.88 -3.26
C ASP A 215 21.34 9.97 -2.06
N LEU A 216 20.53 8.94 -2.33
CA LEU A 216 20.15 7.93 -1.34
C LEU A 216 21.33 7.04 -0.91
N ALA A 217 22.46 7.08 -1.62
CA ALA A 217 23.66 6.30 -1.31
C ALA A 217 24.65 7.05 -0.40
N SER A 218 24.34 8.31 -0.05
CA SER A 218 25.19 9.12 0.83
C SER A 218 25.45 8.40 2.15
N ARG A 219 26.73 8.32 2.55
CA ARG A 219 27.18 7.67 3.79
C ARG A 219 27.41 8.65 4.93
N VAL A 220 27.14 9.94 4.72
CA VAL A 220 27.36 10.98 5.74
C VAL A 220 26.21 10.93 6.75
N ARG A 221 26.48 10.39 7.94
CA ARG A 221 25.53 10.27 9.05
C ARG A 221 26.09 10.97 10.30
N PRO A 222 25.23 11.55 11.16
CA PRO A 222 23.77 11.69 11.01
C PRO A 222 23.39 12.81 10.03
N LEU A 223 22.35 12.59 9.20
CA LEU A 223 21.81 13.62 8.31
C LEU A 223 21.00 14.67 9.11
N ALA A 224 20.84 15.87 8.58
CA ALA A 224 19.97 16.86 9.23
C ALA A 224 18.49 16.42 9.19
N LEU A 225 17.68 16.86 10.17
CA LEU A 225 16.21 16.66 10.14
C LEU A 225 15.59 17.25 8.87
N SER A 226 16.10 18.40 8.41
CA SER A 226 15.65 19.06 7.18
C SER A 226 15.80 18.18 5.94
N THR A 227 16.85 17.34 5.87
CA THR A 227 17.01 16.35 4.79
C THR A 227 15.91 15.30 4.83
N LEU A 228 15.59 14.76 6.02
CA LEU A 228 14.54 13.74 6.18
C LEU A 228 13.14 14.30 5.88
N GLN A 229 12.87 15.54 6.31
CA GLN A 229 11.64 16.25 5.99
C GLN A 229 11.55 16.46 4.47
N ALA A 230 12.62 16.93 3.82
CA ALA A 230 12.65 17.17 2.39
C ALA A 230 12.38 15.88 1.59
N THR A 231 13.02 14.75 1.94
CA THR A 231 12.76 13.46 1.27
C THR A 231 11.34 12.97 1.47
N THR A 232 10.72 13.26 2.62
CA THR A 232 9.31 12.94 2.88
C THR A 232 8.37 13.76 1.99
N LEU A 233 8.66 15.06 1.80
CA LEU A 233 7.89 15.89 0.87
C LEU A 233 8.05 15.43 -0.59
N LEU A 234 9.27 15.03 -0.97
CA LEU A 234 9.54 14.48 -2.31
C LEU A 234 8.87 13.12 -2.53
N PHE A 235 8.72 12.30 -1.47
CA PHE A 235 7.91 11.09 -1.53
C PHE A 235 6.46 11.41 -1.91
N LEU A 236 5.84 12.39 -1.24
CA LEU A 236 4.46 12.81 -1.54
C LEU A 236 4.31 13.30 -2.98
N HIS A 237 5.27 14.11 -3.45
CA HIS A 237 5.33 14.58 -4.83
C HIS A 237 5.46 13.41 -5.81
N ALA A 238 6.41 12.50 -5.59
CA ALA A 238 6.63 11.34 -6.45
C ALA A 238 5.39 10.43 -6.50
N PHE A 239 4.74 10.21 -5.36
CA PHE A 239 3.49 9.43 -5.31
C PHE A 239 2.39 10.13 -6.10
N ALA A 240 2.18 11.42 -5.88
CA ALA A 240 1.16 12.20 -6.57
C ALA A 240 1.39 12.29 -8.09
N ALA A 241 2.65 12.29 -8.52
CA ALA A 241 3.07 12.21 -9.92
C ALA A 241 3.02 10.78 -10.52
N GLN A 242 2.47 9.80 -9.79
CA GLN A 242 2.40 8.38 -10.18
C GLN A 242 3.75 7.66 -10.32
N ASN A 243 4.85 8.23 -9.81
CA ASN A 243 6.15 7.56 -9.76
C ASN A 243 6.26 6.68 -8.51
N LYS A 244 5.55 5.53 -8.51
CA LYS A 244 5.47 4.61 -7.37
C LYS A 244 6.83 4.08 -6.93
N SER A 245 7.74 3.80 -7.87
CA SER A 245 9.08 3.27 -7.54
C SER A 245 9.89 4.27 -6.75
N LEU A 246 9.94 5.54 -7.20
CA LEU A 246 10.66 6.59 -6.51
C LEU A 246 10.01 6.90 -5.15
N ALA A 247 8.68 6.96 -5.10
CA ALA A 247 7.94 7.18 -3.86
C ALA A 247 8.28 6.10 -2.81
N LEU A 248 8.25 4.83 -3.20
CA LEU A 248 8.64 3.71 -2.33
C LEU A 248 10.08 3.83 -1.86
N GLN A 249 11.03 4.12 -2.77
CA GLN A 249 12.44 4.27 -2.42
C GLN A 249 12.67 5.41 -1.42
N LEU A 250 12.07 6.58 -1.66
CA LEU A 250 12.20 7.74 -0.78
C LEU A 250 11.63 7.46 0.61
N LEU A 251 10.40 6.93 0.69
CA LEU A 251 9.78 6.62 1.97
C LEU A 251 10.56 5.56 2.74
N GLN A 252 10.95 4.45 2.07
CA GLN A 252 11.70 3.39 2.72
C GLN A 252 13.07 3.87 3.22
N TRP A 253 13.74 4.71 2.44
CA TRP A 253 15.00 5.32 2.86
C TRP A 253 14.80 6.21 4.08
N THR A 254 13.81 7.11 4.08
CA THR A 254 13.54 7.98 5.24
C THR A 254 13.18 7.16 6.48
N CYS A 255 12.34 6.14 6.35
CA CYS A 255 11.99 5.25 7.45
C CYS A 255 13.21 4.48 7.98
N THR A 256 14.12 4.05 7.11
CA THR A 256 15.37 3.37 7.51
C THR A 256 16.27 4.30 8.30
N GLU A 257 16.40 5.56 7.88
CA GLU A 257 17.19 6.57 8.60
C GLU A 257 16.57 6.97 9.95
N LEU A 258 15.24 7.09 10.02
CA LEU A 258 14.50 7.31 11.27
C LEU A 258 14.70 6.13 12.25
N ALA A 259 14.55 4.90 11.76
CA ALA A 259 14.77 3.69 12.56
C ALA A 259 16.23 3.59 13.04
N ALA A 260 17.20 3.88 12.18
CA ALA A 260 18.62 3.86 12.52
C ALA A 260 19.00 4.88 13.61
N ARG A 261 18.23 5.98 13.72
CA ARG A 261 18.37 6.97 14.80
C ARG A 261 17.59 6.63 16.06
N GLY A 262 16.84 5.53 16.07
CA GLY A 262 16.11 5.08 17.25
C GLY A 262 14.73 5.71 17.42
N TRP A 263 14.08 6.15 16.34
CA TRP A 263 12.68 6.57 16.42
C TRP A 263 11.79 5.41 16.91
N ALA A 264 10.99 5.66 17.95
CA ALA A 264 10.13 4.65 18.59
C ALA A 264 8.78 5.22 19.06
N GLY A 265 8.26 6.24 18.35
CA GLY A 265 7.05 6.97 18.77
C GLY A 265 7.25 7.70 20.10
N GLU A 266 6.28 7.61 21.01
CA GLU A 266 6.36 8.23 22.35
C GLU A 266 7.50 7.68 23.22
N ARG A 267 8.05 6.52 22.88
CA ARG A 267 9.16 5.88 23.61
C ARG A 267 10.54 6.28 23.07
N THR A 268 10.60 7.23 22.13
CA THR A 268 11.87 7.78 21.64
C THR A 268 12.63 8.40 22.83
N ALA A 269 13.86 7.95 23.07
CA ALA A 269 14.62 8.29 24.26
C ALA A 269 15.80 9.24 23.95
N GLY A 270 16.34 9.90 24.98
CA GLY A 270 17.54 10.72 24.89
C GLY A 270 17.29 12.11 24.29
N GLU A 271 18.32 12.69 23.67
CA GLU A 271 18.27 14.04 23.07
C GLU A 271 17.22 14.16 21.95
N LEU A 272 16.93 13.06 21.26
CA LEU A 272 15.90 12.99 20.22
C LEU A 272 14.47 13.11 20.76
N GLN A 273 14.27 12.87 22.06
CA GLN A 273 12.98 13.11 22.72
C GLN A 273 12.67 14.62 22.78
N ALA A 274 13.69 15.46 22.87
CA ALA A 274 13.55 16.91 22.92
C ALA A 274 13.35 17.55 21.53
N GLU A 275 13.59 16.80 20.44
CA GLU A 275 13.37 17.23 19.07
C GLU A 275 11.96 16.84 18.61
N GLU A 276 10.95 17.64 18.97
CA GLU A 276 9.54 17.37 18.67
C GLU A 276 9.29 17.05 17.18
N GLY A 277 9.92 17.80 16.27
CA GLY A 277 9.82 17.59 14.83
C GLY A 277 10.34 16.23 14.35
N PHE A 278 11.28 15.60 15.07
CA PHE A 278 11.75 14.24 14.77
C PHE A 278 10.68 13.19 15.11
N ILE A 279 10.02 13.34 16.26
CA ILE A 279 8.94 12.45 16.70
C ILE A 279 7.74 12.56 15.73
N GLU A 280 7.35 13.78 15.40
CA GLU A 280 6.24 14.06 14.47
C GLU A 280 6.51 13.51 13.07
N LEU A 281 7.72 13.71 12.55
CA LEU A 281 8.13 13.18 11.25
C LEU A 281 7.99 11.65 11.21
N GLY A 282 8.45 10.95 12.24
CA GLY A 282 8.33 9.50 12.24
C GLY A 282 6.89 9.00 12.36
N TRP A 283 6.02 9.68 13.13
CA TRP A 283 4.58 9.34 13.15
C TRP A 283 3.94 9.53 11.77
N TYR A 284 4.30 10.61 11.09
CA TYR A 284 3.83 10.87 9.73
C TYR A 284 4.32 9.79 8.75
N CYS A 285 5.62 9.52 8.72
CA CYS A 285 6.22 8.49 7.87
C CYS A 285 5.65 7.09 8.12
N TRP A 286 5.42 6.72 9.39
CA TRP A 286 4.78 5.45 9.74
C TRP A 286 3.34 5.38 9.21
N GLY A 287 2.56 6.45 9.37
CA GLY A 287 1.23 6.56 8.76
C GLY A 287 1.25 6.48 7.24
N MET A 288 2.30 6.98 6.59
CA MET A 288 2.50 6.87 5.14
C MET A 288 2.86 5.45 4.71
N GLU A 289 3.70 4.73 5.45
CA GLU A 289 4.00 3.31 5.18
C GLU A 289 2.73 2.46 5.21
N ILE A 290 1.84 2.71 6.18
CA ILE A 290 0.56 2.01 6.30
C ILE A 290 -0.34 2.33 5.10
N GLN A 291 -0.53 3.62 4.79
CA GLN A 291 -1.40 4.04 3.69
C GLN A 291 -0.87 3.58 2.33
N LEU A 292 0.45 3.61 2.13
CA LEU A 292 1.08 3.09 0.91
C LEU A 292 0.99 1.57 0.84
N GLY A 293 1.12 0.87 1.97
CA GLY A 293 0.88 -0.56 2.08
C GLY A 293 -0.54 -0.94 1.64
N ILE A 294 -1.55 -0.18 2.05
CA ILE A 294 -2.94 -0.36 1.59
C ILE A 294 -3.06 -0.16 0.07
N VAL A 295 -2.35 0.82 -0.50
CA VAL A 295 -2.43 1.15 -1.93
C VAL A 295 -1.64 0.18 -2.83
N VAL A 296 -0.52 -0.36 -2.34
CA VAL A 296 0.39 -1.18 -3.16
C VAL A 296 0.24 -2.67 -2.85
N GLY A 297 -0.35 -3.03 -1.70
CA GLY A 297 -0.44 -4.41 -1.19
C GLY A 297 0.90 -4.91 -0.61
N ALA A 298 1.99 -4.18 -0.75
CA ALA A 298 3.30 -4.54 -0.19
C ALA A 298 3.55 -3.76 1.11
N ARG A 299 3.81 -4.47 2.20
CA ARG A 299 4.14 -3.88 3.50
C ARG A 299 5.64 -3.97 3.76
N ALA A 300 6.34 -2.87 3.54
CA ALA A 300 7.67 -2.66 4.11
C ALA A 300 7.46 -1.98 5.46
N SER A 301 7.19 -2.73 6.53
CA SER A 301 7.05 -2.13 7.87
C SER A 301 8.45 -1.85 8.43
N ILE A 302 9.11 -0.78 7.97
CA ILE A 302 10.47 -0.46 8.39
C ILE A 302 10.46 0.20 9.77
N LEU A 303 9.62 1.21 9.95
CA LEU A 303 9.31 1.71 11.28
C LEU A 303 8.51 0.60 11.97
N ALA A 304 9.11 -0.02 12.99
CA ALA A 304 8.63 -1.22 13.66
C ALA A 304 7.20 -1.07 14.23
N HIS A 305 6.70 -2.11 14.90
CA HIS A 305 5.41 -2.03 15.61
C HIS A 305 5.45 -0.97 16.72
N VAL A 306 4.96 0.23 16.40
CA VAL A 306 4.80 1.32 17.38
C VAL A 306 3.53 1.05 18.19
N SER A 307 3.64 1.16 19.52
CA SER A 307 2.47 1.18 20.38
C SER A 307 1.67 2.45 20.10
N PRO A 308 0.33 2.38 20.04
CA PRO A 308 -0.47 3.59 19.91
C PRO A 308 -0.22 4.56 21.09
N PRO A 309 -0.52 5.86 20.91
CA PRO A 309 -0.46 6.83 22.00
C PRO A 309 -1.19 6.38 23.25
N SER A 310 -0.71 6.79 24.43
CA SER A 310 -1.34 6.41 25.71
C SER A 310 -2.76 6.96 25.91
N ILE A 311 -3.06 8.12 25.32
CA ILE A 311 -4.36 8.80 25.40
C ILE A 311 -5.07 8.68 24.05
N ILE A 312 -6.39 8.47 24.07
CA ILE A 312 -7.26 8.54 22.88
C ILE A 312 -8.11 9.80 22.99
N ASP A 313 -7.83 10.79 22.16
CA ASP A 313 -8.55 12.06 22.06
C ASP A 313 -8.58 12.59 20.62
N ALA A 314 -9.11 13.79 20.41
CA ALA A 314 -9.19 14.41 19.09
C ALA A 314 -7.82 14.55 18.41
N THR A 315 -6.76 14.85 19.17
CA THR A 315 -5.41 15.12 18.65
C THR A 315 -4.64 13.85 18.29
N THR A 316 -4.93 12.75 18.99
CA THR A 316 -4.27 11.45 18.85
C THR A 316 -5.08 10.45 18.01
N SER A 317 -6.36 10.73 17.77
CA SER A 317 -7.30 9.86 17.03
C SER A 317 -6.74 9.33 15.70
N GLN A 318 -6.06 10.19 14.92
CA GLN A 318 -5.44 9.79 13.65
C GLN A 318 -4.33 8.75 13.84
N ARG A 319 -3.50 8.88 14.88
CA ARG A 319 -2.41 7.92 15.18
C ARG A 319 -2.98 6.58 15.61
N HIS A 320 -4.06 6.60 16.39
CA HIS A 320 -4.82 5.38 16.73
C HIS A 320 -5.47 4.74 15.50
N ALA A 321 -6.02 5.55 14.58
CA ALA A 321 -6.58 5.05 13.33
C ALA A 321 -5.50 4.41 12.42
N PHE A 322 -4.29 4.97 12.37
CA PHE A 322 -3.15 4.31 11.70
C PHE A 322 -2.83 2.96 12.33
N ARG A 323 -2.82 2.87 13.67
CA ARG A 323 -2.62 1.59 14.36
C ARG A 323 -3.70 0.57 14.01
N LEU A 324 -4.97 0.98 13.97
CA LEU A 324 -6.04 0.09 13.55
C LEU A 324 -5.89 -0.37 12.11
N ALA A 325 -5.57 0.53 11.18
CA ALA A 325 -5.36 0.17 9.79
C ALA A 325 -4.16 -0.77 9.63
N PHE A 326 -3.12 -0.59 10.44
CA PHE A 326 -1.99 -1.48 10.53
C PHE A 326 -2.39 -2.89 11.00
N ASP A 327 -3.21 -2.98 12.06
CA ASP A 327 -3.69 -4.26 12.60
C ASP A 327 -4.64 -4.94 11.59
N ALA A 328 -5.56 -4.18 10.98
CA ALA A 328 -6.55 -4.66 10.00
C ALA A 328 -5.94 -5.19 8.69
N THR A 329 -4.73 -4.74 8.36
CA THR A 329 -3.99 -5.20 7.17
C THR A 329 -2.97 -6.31 7.49
N ASN A 330 -2.85 -6.71 8.76
CA ASN A 330 -1.98 -7.80 9.18
C ASN A 330 -2.66 -9.17 9.02
N TYR A 331 -2.96 -9.56 7.79
CA TYR A 331 -3.71 -10.78 7.50
C TYR A 331 -3.04 -12.04 8.03
N ALA A 332 -1.70 -12.12 7.98
CA ALA A 332 -0.98 -13.26 8.54
C ALA A 332 -1.30 -13.47 10.02
N HIS A 333 -1.28 -12.40 10.82
CA HIS A 333 -1.62 -12.48 12.23
C HIS A 333 -3.06 -12.93 12.47
N LEU A 334 -4.03 -12.41 11.71
CA LEU A 334 -5.44 -12.84 11.84
C LEU A 334 -5.59 -14.35 11.67
N TRP A 335 -4.87 -14.94 10.72
CA TRP A 335 -4.92 -16.37 10.41
C TRP A 335 -4.04 -17.25 11.32
N GLU A 336 -3.08 -16.66 12.03
CA GLU A 336 -2.30 -17.32 13.07
C GLU A 336 -3.07 -17.44 14.40
N ILE A 337 -4.05 -16.57 14.65
CA ILE A 337 -4.87 -16.61 15.85
C ILE A 337 -5.78 -17.85 15.83
N ASP A 338 -5.90 -18.53 16.97
CA ASP A 338 -6.81 -19.67 17.14
C ASP A 338 -8.26 -19.29 16.76
N PRO A 339 -9.00 -20.13 16.01
CA PRO A 339 -10.38 -19.85 15.60
C PRO A 339 -11.32 -19.31 16.69
N PRO A 340 -11.33 -19.81 17.95
CA PRO A 340 -12.15 -19.23 19.01
C PRO A 340 -11.72 -17.81 19.42
N ALA A 341 -10.43 -17.48 19.31
CA ALA A 341 -9.89 -16.16 19.64
C ALA A 341 -10.02 -15.16 18.47
N GLN A 342 -10.16 -15.63 17.23
CA GLN A 342 -10.35 -14.77 16.05
C GLN A 342 -11.61 -13.89 16.19
N SER A 343 -12.71 -14.45 16.68
CA SER A 343 -13.96 -13.69 16.89
C SER A 343 -13.77 -12.53 17.89
N ALA A 344 -13.05 -12.78 19.00
CA ALA A 344 -12.74 -11.77 20.00
C ALA A 344 -11.81 -10.68 19.42
N TYR A 345 -10.80 -11.07 18.65
CA TYR A 345 -9.89 -10.14 17.98
C TYR A 345 -10.61 -9.22 16.99
N LEU A 346 -11.52 -9.76 16.18
CA LEU A 346 -12.32 -8.97 15.24
C LEU A 346 -13.26 -8.01 15.96
N THR A 347 -13.91 -8.50 17.03
CA THR A 347 -14.80 -7.67 17.85
C THR A 347 -14.04 -6.53 18.52
N ASP A 348 -12.81 -6.77 18.98
CA ASP A 348 -11.93 -5.74 19.53
C ASP A 348 -11.57 -4.66 18.48
N ILE A 349 -11.13 -5.06 17.29
CA ILE A 349 -10.80 -4.10 16.22
C ILE A 349 -12.03 -3.28 15.83
N VAL A 350 -13.19 -3.91 15.65
CA VAL A 350 -14.44 -3.22 15.30
C VAL A 350 -14.84 -2.25 16.42
N GLY A 351 -14.79 -2.68 17.68
CA GLY A 351 -15.11 -1.84 18.83
C GLY A 351 -14.20 -0.61 18.94
N ARG A 352 -12.88 -0.80 18.84
CA ARG A 352 -11.92 0.31 18.84
C ARG A 352 -12.13 1.25 17.65
N SER A 353 -12.46 0.70 16.47
CA SER A 353 -12.72 1.50 15.26
C SER A 353 -13.89 2.45 15.43
N HIS A 354 -15.00 2.00 16.02
CA HIS A 354 -16.15 2.85 16.32
C HIS A 354 -15.82 3.94 17.34
N ILE A 355 -15.13 3.60 18.43
CA ILE A 355 -14.71 4.60 19.44
C ILE A 355 -13.88 5.72 18.80
N ILE A 356 -12.88 5.36 17.99
CA ILE A 356 -12.01 6.33 17.33
C ILE A 356 -12.79 7.14 16.28
N HIS A 357 -13.70 6.49 15.52
CA HIS A 357 -14.58 7.19 14.59
C HIS A 357 -15.43 8.24 15.29
N ASP A 358 -16.08 7.89 16.40
CA ASP A 358 -16.99 8.78 17.12
C ASP A 358 -16.27 9.99 17.71
N ILE A 359 -15.08 9.78 18.28
CA ILE A 359 -14.22 10.87 18.79
C ILE A 359 -13.82 11.80 17.64
N ALA A 360 -13.32 11.25 16.54
CA ALA A 360 -12.86 12.03 15.39
C ALA A 360 -14.02 12.78 14.71
N ARG A 361 -15.18 12.14 14.56
CA ARG A 361 -16.39 12.76 14.01
C ARG A 361 -16.93 13.85 14.92
N SER A 362 -16.92 13.66 16.23
CA SER A 362 -17.34 14.68 17.20
C SER A 362 -16.42 15.90 17.16
N ALA A 363 -15.11 15.68 17.03
CA ALA A 363 -14.14 16.76 16.83
C ALA A 363 -14.37 17.51 15.49
N LEU A 364 -14.69 16.81 14.40
CA LEU A 364 -15.04 17.46 13.13
C LEU A 364 -16.31 18.31 13.23
N ALA A 365 -17.32 17.84 13.96
CA ALA A 365 -18.59 18.52 14.14
C ALA A 365 -18.45 19.80 14.99
N SER A 366 -17.49 19.85 15.92
CA SER A 366 -17.22 21.05 16.73
C SER A 366 -16.33 22.07 16.03
N LEU A 367 -15.66 21.70 14.95
CA LEU A 367 -14.77 22.59 14.20
C LEU A 367 -15.52 23.36 13.11
N PRO A 368 -15.18 24.63 12.88
CA PRO A 368 -15.75 25.41 11.78
C PRO A 368 -15.42 24.77 10.43
N VAL A 369 -16.31 24.96 9.45
CA VAL A 369 -16.11 24.49 8.06
C VAL A 369 -14.90 25.19 7.44
N GLU A 370 -14.78 26.49 7.66
CA GLU A 370 -13.61 27.30 7.28
C GLU A 370 -12.83 27.67 8.55
N PRO A 371 -11.73 26.96 8.86
CA PRO A 371 -10.94 27.23 10.05
C PRO A 371 -10.21 28.57 9.93
N ALA A 372 -10.38 29.43 10.94
CA ALA A 372 -9.68 30.71 11.02
C ALA A 372 -8.23 30.55 11.50
N LEU A 373 -7.94 29.48 12.24
CA LEU A 373 -6.62 29.19 12.80
C LEU A 373 -5.99 27.97 12.11
N LEU A 374 -4.68 28.01 11.89
CA LEU A 374 -3.94 26.90 11.29
C LEU A 374 -4.05 25.62 12.14
N SER A 375 -4.01 25.74 13.46
CA SER A 375 -4.20 24.62 14.39
C SER A 375 -5.57 23.94 14.23
N GLN A 376 -6.63 24.71 13.98
CA GLN A 376 -7.96 24.17 13.68
C GLN A 376 -7.98 23.46 12.33
N ALA A 377 -7.28 24.00 11.32
CA ALA A 377 -7.18 23.37 10.01
C ALA A 377 -6.45 22.02 10.07
N VAL A 378 -5.35 21.95 10.82
CA VAL A 378 -4.61 20.69 11.07
C VAL A 378 -5.49 19.70 11.80
N LEU A 379 -6.12 20.11 12.92
CA LEU A 379 -6.98 19.21 13.70
C LEU A 379 -8.16 18.70 12.86
N ARG A 380 -8.75 19.55 12.01
CA ARG A 380 -9.82 19.16 11.08
C ARG A 380 -9.34 18.10 10.10
N HIS A 381 -8.19 18.27 9.47
CA HIS A 381 -7.64 17.27 8.54
C HIS A 381 -7.28 15.95 9.23
N SER A 382 -6.64 16.02 10.40
CA SER A 382 -6.30 14.83 11.18
C SER A 382 -7.54 14.08 11.65
N SER A 383 -8.56 14.80 12.12
CA SER A 383 -9.85 14.20 12.52
C SER A 383 -10.59 13.62 11.32
N LEU A 384 -10.55 14.27 10.15
CA LEU A 384 -11.12 13.74 8.92
C LEU A 384 -10.45 12.42 8.52
N LEU A 385 -9.13 12.38 8.45
CA LEU A 385 -8.42 11.16 8.11
C LEU A 385 -8.60 10.07 9.17
N GLY A 386 -8.62 10.43 10.46
CA GLY A 386 -8.88 9.51 11.57
C GLY A 386 -10.26 8.85 11.47
N ALA A 387 -11.31 9.64 11.21
CA ALA A 387 -12.68 9.16 11.07
C ALA A 387 -12.86 8.23 9.86
N LEU A 388 -12.15 8.50 8.76
CA LEU A 388 -12.20 7.69 7.55
C LEU A 388 -11.40 6.38 7.69
N LEU A 389 -10.17 6.45 8.22
CA LEU A 389 -9.31 5.28 8.37
C LEU A 389 -9.83 4.31 9.43
N SER A 390 -10.46 4.79 10.51
CA SER A 390 -11.05 3.90 11.51
C SER A 390 -12.14 3.01 10.91
N LEU A 391 -13.05 3.59 10.12
CA LEU A 391 -14.07 2.80 9.40
C LEU A 391 -13.50 1.96 8.26
N ALA A 392 -12.48 2.45 7.55
CA ALA A 392 -11.80 1.66 6.53
C ALA A 392 -11.15 0.39 7.14
N SER A 393 -10.67 0.47 8.39
CA SER A 393 -10.11 -0.66 9.13
C SER A 393 -11.14 -1.77 9.37
N ILE A 394 -12.41 -1.42 9.66
CA ILE A 394 -13.52 -2.38 9.77
C ILE A 394 -13.70 -3.13 8.44
N ILE A 395 -13.75 -2.39 7.33
CA ILE A 395 -13.95 -2.98 6.00
C ILE A 395 -12.78 -3.91 5.66
N LEU A 396 -11.54 -3.48 5.88
CA LEU A 396 -10.33 -4.25 5.63
C LEU A 396 -10.27 -5.54 6.45
N VAL A 397 -10.49 -5.46 7.77
CA VAL A 397 -10.36 -6.63 8.65
C VAL A 397 -11.48 -7.65 8.41
N LEU A 398 -12.73 -7.20 8.26
CA LEU A 398 -13.86 -8.12 8.10
C LEU A 398 -13.90 -8.78 6.73
N SER A 399 -13.42 -8.10 5.69
CA SER A 399 -13.31 -8.69 4.35
C SER A 399 -12.15 -9.68 4.24
N SER A 400 -11.21 -9.67 5.19
CA SER A 400 -10.02 -10.53 5.16
C SER A 400 -10.22 -11.94 5.71
N GLN A 401 -11.44 -12.28 6.12
CA GLN A 401 -11.82 -13.61 6.56
C GLN A 401 -11.87 -14.66 5.44
N SER A 402 -11.70 -14.26 4.18
CA SER A 402 -11.52 -15.24 3.11
C SER A 402 -10.14 -15.93 3.25
N PRO A 403 -10.06 -17.27 3.14
CA PRO A 403 -8.80 -18.01 3.22
C PRO A 403 -7.81 -17.64 2.09
N LEU A 404 -8.29 -16.98 1.03
CA LEU A 404 -7.44 -16.48 -0.06
C LEU A 404 -6.90 -15.06 0.20
N SER A 405 -7.44 -14.34 1.20
CA SER A 405 -7.05 -12.96 1.52
C SER A 405 -5.55 -12.78 1.74
N PRO A 406 -4.82 -13.66 2.47
CA PRO A 406 -3.38 -13.51 2.66
C PRO A 406 -2.57 -13.55 1.35
N TYR A 407 -3.12 -14.19 0.30
CA TYR A 407 -2.46 -14.35 -0.99
C TYR A 407 -2.90 -13.28 -2.00
N ILE A 408 -4.17 -12.88 -1.97
CA ILE A 408 -4.77 -11.95 -2.92
C ILE A 408 -4.55 -10.50 -2.50
N ALA A 409 -4.70 -10.21 -1.20
CA ALA A 409 -4.64 -8.84 -0.68
C ALA A 409 -3.28 -8.17 -0.97
N PRO A 410 -2.12 -8.83 -0.79
CA PRO A 410 -0.84 -8.18 -1.08
C PRO A 410 -0.57 -7.88 -2.56
N ALA A 411 -1.38 -8.44 -3.46
CA ALA A 411 -1.21 -8.29 -4.91
C ALA A 411 -2.10 -7.20 -5.52
N LEU A 412 -3.04 -6.62 -4.76
CA LEU A 412 -4.05 -5.70 -5.28
C LEU A 412 -4.06 -4.36 -4.52
N PRO A 413 -4.23 -3.22 -5.23
CA PRO A 413 -4.48 -1.94 -4.59
C PRO A 413 -5.75 -1.91 -3.77
N CYS A 414 -5.71 -1.28 -2.59
CA CYS A 414 -6.83 -1.16 -1.65
C CYS A 414 -7.42 -2.53 -1.28
N SER A 415 -6.49 -3.45 -1.03
CA SER A 415 -6.56 -4.89 -0.84
C SER A 415 -7.79 -5.40 -0.07
N LEU A 416 -8.83 -5.76 -0.81
CA LEU A 416 -9.97 -6.53 -0.30
C LEU A 416 -10.13 -7.75 -1.21
N ASP A 417 -10.21 -8.94 -0.62
CA ASP A 417 -10.56 -10.15 -1.36
C ASP A 417 -12.05 -10.09 -1.73
N THR A 418 -12.33 -9.91 -3.01
CA THR A 418 -13.71 -9.87 -3.55
C THR A 418 -14.16 -11.22 -4.09
N THR A 419 -13.32 -12.26 -4.02
CA THR A 419 -13.64 -13.57 -4.58
C THR A 419 -14.54 -14.41 -3.67
N CYS A 420 -14.58 -14.07 -2.38
CA CYS A 420 -15.38 -14.77 -1.38
C CYS A 420 -16.18 -13.76 -0.56
N LEU A 421 -17.50 -13.96 -0.50
CA LEU A 421 -18.38 -13.13 0.30
C LEU A 421 -18.09 -13.33 1.79
N PRO A 422 -17.92 -12.27 2.59
CA PRO A 422 -17.77 -12.41 4.03
C PRO A 422 -19.09 -12.88 4.67
N PRO A 423 -19.04 -13.42 5.91
CA PRO A 423 -20.23 -13.86 6.63
C PRO A 423 -21.32 -12.78 6.70
N SER A 424 -22.59 -13.20 6.76
CA SER A 424 -23.74 -12.29 6.82
C SER A 424 -23.69 -11.20 7.92
N PRO A 425 -23.25 -11.45 9.17
CA PRO A 425 -23.11 -10.35 10.15
C PRO A 425 -22.03 -9.35 9.76
N HIS A 426 -20.93 -9.82 9.16
CA HIS A 426 -19.82 -8.96 8.74
C HIS A 426 -20.19 -8.10 7.55
N ARG A 427 -21.01 -8.60 6.61
CA ARG A 427 -21.53 -7.79 5.49
C ARG A 427 -22.32 -6.58 5.96
N ARG A 428 -23.15 -6.71 7.01
CA ARG A 428 -23.87 -5.57 7.61
C ARG A 428 -22.93 -4.52 8.16
N GLU A 429 -21.89 -4.97 8.86
CA GLU A 429 -20.93 -4.07 9.48
C GLU A 429 -20.05 -3.37 8.43
N ILE A 430 -19.64 -4.08 7.38
CA ILE A 430 -18.93 -3.52 6.22
C ILE A 430 -19.78 -2.45 5.52
N ALA A 431 -21.06 -2.74 5.26
CA ALA A 431 -21.99 -1.79 4.64
C ALA A 431 -22.17 -0.54 5.51
N ARG A 432 -22.37 -0.72 6.82
CA ARG A 432 -22.48 0.39 7.79
C ARG A 432 -21.21 1.26 7.80
N ALA A 433 -20.03 0.64 7.84
CA ALA A 433 -18.76 1.35 7.80
C ALA A 433 -18.57 2.13 6.48
N ALA A 434 -18.95 1.53 5.34
CA ALA A 434 -18.86 2.18 4.05
C ALA A 434 -19.78 3.42 3.95
N ARG A 435 -21.02 3.30 4.41
CA ARG A 435 -21.96 4.43 4.52
C ARG A 435 -21.45 5.51 5.47
N GLY A 436 -20.88 5.12 6.62
CA GLY A 436 -20.28 6.07 7.57
C GLY A 436 -19.13 6.89 6.96
N ILE A 437 -18.30 6.27 6.12
CA ILE A 437 -17.26 7.00 5.35
C ILE A 437 -17.91 8.00 4.39
N VAL A 438 -18.91 7.57 3.61
CA VAL A 438 -19.61 8.45 2.67
C VAL A 438 -20.30 9.60 3.39
N ASP A 439 -20.91 9.36 4.54
CA ASP A 439 -21.56 10.39 5.35
C ASP A 439 -20.55 11.44 5.84
N VAL A 440 -19.37 11.01 6.31
CA VAL A 440 -18.29 11.93 6.67
C VAL A 440 -17.88 12.80 5.48
N VAL A 441 -17.77 12.21 4.29
CA VAL A 441 -17.44 12.95 3.06
C VAL A 441 -18.52 13.96 2.71
N LYS A 442 -19.81 13.55 2.71
CA LYS A 442 -20.96 14.42 2.45
C LYS A 442 -21.02 15.60 3.42
N THR A 443 -20.81 15.34 4.71
CA THR A 443 -20.96 16.36 5.76
C THR A 443 -19.75 17.29 5.85
N PHE A 444 -18.52 16.78 5.72
CA PHE A 444 -17.32 17.52 6.10
C PHE A 444 -16.34 17.80 4.96
N ALA A 445 -16.40 17.04 3.86
CA ALA A 445 -15.52 17.21 2.71
C ALA A 445 -16.13 18.00 1.54
N GLY A 446 -17.38 18.46 1.68
CA GLY A 446 -18.08 19.32 0.74
C GLY A 446 -19.19 18.61 -0.04
N SER A 447 -20.32 19.32 -0.23
CA SER A 447 -21.50 18.85 -0.96
C SER A 447 -21.25 18.74 -2.47
N ALA A 448 -21.86 17.73 -3.08
CA ALA A 448 -21.97 17.45 -4.50
C ALA A 448 -22.67 18.55 -5.33
N GLU A 449 -23.15 19.64 -4.73
CA GLU A 449 -24.01 20.65 -5.36
C GLU A 449 -23.33 21.94 -5.81
N SER A 450 -22.03 22.14 -5.60
CA SER A 450 -21.32 23.18 -6.35
C SER A 450 -20.94 22.62 -7.72
N PRO A 451 -21.62 23.00 -8.82
CA PRO A 451 -21.14 22.67 -10.14
C PRO A 451 -19.73 23.23 -10.27
N LEU A 452 -18.83 22.43 -10.83
CA LEU A 452 -17.57 22.88 -11.39
C LEU A 452 -17.87 23.78 -12.60
N SER A 453 -18.47 24.94 -12.36
CA SER A 453 -18.65 25.99 -13.35
C SER A 453 -17.30 26.65 -13.62
N PRO A 454 -17.03 27.08 -14.87
CA PRO A 454 -15.76 27.68 -15.23
C PRO A 454 -15.63 29.02 -14.50
N VAL A 455 -14.50 29.19 -13.83
CA VAL A 455 -13.83 30.45 -13.45
C VAL A 455 -14.74 31.68 -13.46
N SER A 456 -15.34 32.00 -12.31
CA SER A 456 -15.66 33.39 -11.98
C SER A 456 -14.46 33.97 -11.22
N SER A 457 -13.73 34.83 -11.93
CA SER A 457 -12.70 35.69 -11.36
C SER A 457 -13.35 36.70 -10.42
N ASN A 458 -13.30 36.43 -9.11
CA ASN A 458 -13.23 37.41 -7.99
C ASN A 458 -13.82 36.88 -6.67
N GLY A 459 -13.54 35.62 -6.34
CA GLY A 459 -13.94 35.02 -5.06
C GLY A 459 -13.77 33.52 -5.14
N ALA A 460 -12.51 33.07 -5.29
CA ALA A 460 -12.20 31.66 -5.44
C ALA A 460 -12.63 30.92 -4.17
N SER A 461 -13.77 30.24 -4.24
CA SER A 461 -13.98 29.02 -3.44
C SER A 461 -12.78 28.11 -3.73
N LYS A 462 -11.77 28.17 -2.86
CA LYS A 462 -10.59 27.30 -2.95
C LYS A 462 -11.12 25.89 -2.74
N ALA A 463 -11.14 25.08 -3.79
CA ALA A 463 -11.42 23.66 -3.65
C ALA A 463 -10.46 23.09 -2.59
N ALA A 464 -10.99 22.49 -1.53
CA ALA A 464 -10.18 21.88 -0.49
C ALA A 464 -9.37 20.74 -1.10
N PHE A 465 -8.05 20.81 -0.98
CA PHE A 465 -7.16 19.74 -1.40
C PHE A 465 -6.84 18.87 -0.20
N TYR A 466 -7.07 17.58 -0.34
CA TYR A 466 -6.75 16.60 0.68
C TYR A 466 -5.40 15.96 0.40
N HIS A 467 -4.91 15.29 1.44
CA HIS A 467 -3.76 14.43 1.37
C HIS A 467 -3.90 13.39 0.23
N PRO A 468 -2.85 13.09 -0.55
CA PRO A 468 -2.95 12.18 -1.72
C PRO A 468 -3.53 10.79 -1.40
N PHE A 469 -3.37 10.32 -0.17
CA PHE A 469 -3.89 9.04 0.29
C PHE A 469 -5.32 9.10 0.85
N PHE A 470 -5.93 10.28 0.99
CA PHE A 470 -7.36 10.40 1.33
C PHE A 470 -8.24 9.52 0.43
N GLY A 471 -7.88 9.43 -0.86
CA GLY A 471 -8.60 8.63 -1.82
C GLY A 471 -8.60 7.12 -1.56
N CYS A 472 -7.66 6.57 -0.77
CA CYS A 472 -7.65 5.15 -0.47
C CYS A 472 -8.89 4.73 0.35
N CYS A 473 -9.32 5.57 1.29
CA CYS A 473 -10.51 5.32 2.10
C CYS A 473 -11.77 5.31 1.23
N LEU A 474 -11.83 6.15 0.19
CA LEU A 474 -12.95 6.18 -0.75
C LEU A 474 -13.03 4.92 -1.61
N VAL A 475 -11.89 4.39 -2.04
CA VAL A 475 -11.85 3.11 -2.78
C VAL A 475 -12.30 1.95 -1.89
N VAL A 476 -11.83 1.90 -0.64
CA VAL A 476 -12.25 0.90 0.35
C VAL A 476 -13.76 1.01 0.65
N ALA A 477 -14.28 2.22 0.86
CA ALA A 477 -15.71 2.46 1.03
C ALA A 477 -16.53 2.04 -0.19
N SER A 478 -16.07 2.38 -1.40
CA SER A 478 -16.73 2.00 -2.65
C SER A 478 -16.90 0.48 -2.76
N ARG A 479 -15.89 -0.29 -2.34
CA ARG A 479 -15.97 -1.75 -2.30
C ARG A 479 -16.99 -2.25 -1.26
N GLY A 480 -17.02 -1.64 -0.08
CA GLY A 480 -18.03 -1.96 0.94
C GLY A 480 -19.47 -1.71 0.48
N LEU A 481 -19.71 -0.60 -0.25
CA LEU A 481 -21.01 -0.29 -0.86
C LEU A 481 -21.42 -1.31 -1.93
N LEU A 482 -20.46 -1.85 -2.69
CA LEU A 482 -20.76 -2.85 -3.72
C LEU A 482 -21.17 -4.19 -3.10
N LEU A 483 -20.53 -4.61 -2.00
CA LEU A 483 -20.97 -5.80 -1.25
C LEU A 483 -22.41 -5.65 -0.73
N GLU A 484 -22.80 -4.42 -0.38
CA GLU A 484 -24.18 -4.10 -0.02
C GLU A 484 -25.13 -4.22 -1.22
N ALA A 485 -24.77 -3.66 -2.39
CA ALA A 485 -25.56 -3.76 -3.61
C ALA A 485 -25.74 -5.22 -4.10
N GLU A 486 -24.69 -6.04 -4.00
CA GLU A 486 -24.74 -7.47 -4.33
C GLU A 486 -25.74 -8.21 -3.45
N SER A 487 -25.75 -7.91 -2.15
CA SER A 487 -26.67 -8.55 -1.20
C SER A 487 -28.14 -8.24 -1.49
N TYR A 488 -28.46 -7.01 -1.94
CA TYR A 488 -29.79 -6.66 -2.41
C TYR A 488 -30.16 -7.36 -3.72
N SER A 489 -29.20 -7.54 -4.62
CA SER A 489 -29.41 -8.18 -5.92
C SER A 489 -29.63 -9.68 -5.81
N THR A 490 -28.99 -10.35 -4.83
CA THR A 490 -29.14 -11.78 -4.58
C THR A 490 -30.34 -12.13 -3.68
N GLY A 491 -31.11 -11.14 -3.21
CA GLY A 491 -32.23 -11.36 -2.30
C GLY A 491 -31.80 -11.82 -0.90
N ASP A 492 -30.56 -11.50 -0.50
CA ASP A 492 -30.05 -11.85 0.81
C ASP A 492 -30.60 -10.85 1.84
N ASN A 493 -31.67 -11.26 2.52
CA ASN A 493 -32.37 -10.45 3.53
C ASN A 493 -31.52 -10.16 4.79
N SER A 494 -30.27 -10.63 4.86
CA SER A 494 -29.40 -10.36 6.01
C SER A 494 -28.99 -8.89 6.15
N LEU A 495 -29.10 -8.08 5.08
CA LEU A 495 -28.87 -6.62 5.12
C LEU A 495 -30.15 -5.79 5.27
N CYS A 496 -31.34 -6.41 5.27
CA CYS A 496 -32.58 -5.69 5.51
C CYS A 496 -32.63 -5.26 6.97
N PRO A 497 -32.86 -3.96 7.29
CA PRO A 497 -33.18 -3.57 8.65
C PRO A 497 -34.42 -4.35 9.09
N SER A 498 -34.40 -4.88 10.32
CA SER A 498 -35.56 -5.51 10.95
C SER A 498 -36.80 -4.64 10.71
N PRO A 499 -37.98 -5.23 10.42
CA PRO A 499 -39.15 -4.44 10.07
C PRO A 499 -39.44 -3.44 11.20
N PRO A 500 -39.61 -2.13 10.90
CA PRO A 500 -40.05 -1.19 11.91
C PRO A 500 -41.43 -1.66 12.41
N SER A 501 -41.65 -1.53 13.72
CA SER A 501 -42.90 -1.83 14.43
C SER A 501 -44.03 -0.84 14.10
N SER A 502 -44.00 -0.21 12.91
CA SER A 502 -44.90 0.84 12.47
C SER A 502 -45.31 0.59 11.01
N PRO A 503 -46.61 0.44 10.70
CA PRO A 503 -47.07 -0.03 9.39
C PRO A 503 -47.05 1.03 8.27
N ILE A 504 -46.28 2.12 8.41
CA ILE A 504 -46.38 3.29 7.52
C ILE A 504 -45.06 3.61 6.77
N ASP A 505 -43.89 3.22 7.28
CA ASP A 505 -42.64 3.40 6.53
C ASP A 505 -42.28 2.14 5.74
N GLN A 506 -42.66 2.19 4.47
CA GLN A 506 -42.44 1.20 3.43
C GLN A 506 -41.04 0.57 3.52
N VAL A 507 -41.02 -0.77 3.50
CA VAL A 507 -39.87 -1.60 3.13
C VAL A 507 -39.11 -0.88 2.01
N ALA A 508 -37.91 -0.38 2.29
CA ALA A 508 -37.11 0.32 1.31
C ALA A 508 -36.94 -0.60 0.08
N CYS A 509 -37.55 -0.23 -1.04
CA CYS A 509 -37.48 -1.02 -2.27
C CYS A 509 -35.99 -1.23 -2.62
N PRO A 510 -35.51 -2.47 -2.83
CA PRO A 510 -34.11 -2.74 -3.17
C PRO A 510 -33.58 -1.87 -4.31
N ALA A 511 -34.44 -1.55 -5.29
CA ALA A 511 -34.09 -0.64 -6.38
C ALA A 511 -33.75 0.79 -5.92
N LYS A 512 -34.44 1.33 -4.90
CA LYS A 512 -34.13 2.65 -4.32
C LYS A 512 -32.79 2.63 -3.58
N GLN A 513 -32.48 1.55 -2.88
CA GLN A 513 -31.20 1.40 -2.16
C GLN A 513 -30.03 1.25 -3.13
N ILE A 514 -30.18 0.46 -4.20
CA ILE A 514 -29.17 0.35 -5.26
C ILE A 514 -28.96 1.70 -5.95
N ALA A 515 -30.03 2.46 -6.22
CA ALA A 515 -29.91 3.81 -6.77
C ALA A 515 -29.15 4.77 -5.84
N GLN A 516 -29.37 4.69 -4.53
CA GLN A 516 -28.60 5.48 -3.55
C GLN A 516 -27.13 5.09 -3.55
N ILE A 517 -26.82 3.79 -3.61
CA ILE A 517 -25.44 3.29 -3.70
C ILE A 517 -24.76 3.83 -4.97
N ALA A 518 -25.45 3.86 -6.10
CA ALA A 518 -24.93 4.44 -7.34
C ALA A 518 -24.55 5.92 -7.16
N GLN A 519 -25.41 6.71 -6.51
CA GLN A 519 -25.14 8.13 -6.20
C GLN A 519 -23.95 8.30 -5.26
N ASP A 520 -23.81 7.42 -4.27
CA ASP A 520 -22.71 7.45 -3.31
C ASP A 520 -21.36 7.10 -3.99
N LEU A 521 -21.36 6.14 -4.92
CA LEU A 521 -20.20 5.81 -5.75
C LEU A 521 -19.84 6.97 -6.69
N ASP A 522 -20.83 7.63 -7.29
CA ASP A 522 -20.62 8.82 -8.12
C ASP A 522 -20.02 9.97 -7.32
N LEU A 523 -20.39 10.13 -6.05
CA LEU A 523 -19.76 11.10 -5.15
C LEU A 523 -18.29 10.75 -4.94
N CYS A 524 -17.96 9.51 -4.59
CA CYS A 524 -16.57 9.08 -4.40
C CYS A 524 -15.73 9.30 -5.67
N GLU A 525 -16.23 8.89 -6.84
CA GLU A 525 -15.57 9.07 -8.13
C GLU A 525 -15.35 10.57 -8.45
N ARG A 526 -16.37 11.42 -8.20
CA ARG A 526 -16.30 12.87 -8.43
C ARG A 526 -15.29 13.56 -7.52
N VAL A 527 -15.25 13.22 -6.23
CA VAL A 527 -14.27 13.78 -5.28
C VAL A 527 -12.85 13.44 -5.71
N LEU A 528 -12.61 12.18 -6.11
CA LEU A 528 -11.30 11.74 -6.62
C LEU A 528 -10.90 12.49 -7.91
N ARG A 529 -11.81 12.63 -8.88
CA ARG A 529 -11.55 13.42 -10.09
C ARG A 529 -11.33 14.90 -9.81
N GLY A 530 -12.01 15.46 -8.81
CA GLY A 530 -11.77 16.83 -8.35
C GLY A 530 -10.33 17.03 -7.87
N GLN A 531 -9.81 16.07 -7.11
CA GLN A 531 -8.42 16.06 -6.64
C GLN A 531 -7.41 15.78 -7.76
N ALA A 532 -7.81 15.10 -8.83
CA ALA A 532 -6.94 14.79 -9.96
C ALA A 532 -6.33 16.04 -10.63
N LYS A 533 -6.97 17.20 -10.50
CA LYS A 533 -6.44 18.49 -10.95
C LYS A 533 -5.11 18.85 -10.30
N ARG A 534 -4.88 18.42 -9.05
CA ARG A 534 -3.64 18.65 -8.31
C ARG A 534 -2.78 17.39 -8.23
N TRP A 535 -3.40 16.22 -8.12
CA TRP A 535 -2.72 14.95 -7.92
C TRP A 535 -3.09 13.93 -8.99
N CYS A 536 -2.20 13.68 -9.94
CA CYS A 536 -2.46 12.70 -11.00
C CYS A 536 -2.80 11.30 -10.44
N ALA A 537 -2.26 10.93 -9.27
CA ALA A 537 -2.59 9.68 -8.59
C ALA A 537 -4.10 9.51 -8.27
N SER A 538 -4.84 10.60 -8.05
CA SER A 538 -6.28 10.52 -7.77
C SER A 538 -7.09 10.03 -8.97
N GLU A 539 -6.62 10.25 -10.20
CA GLU A 539 -7.27 9.75 -11.42
C GLU A 539 -7.22 8.22 -11.51
N MET A 540 -6.09 7.63 -11.09
CA MET A 540 -5.94 6.18 -10.99
C MET A 540 -6.94 5.60 -9.98
N LEU A 541 -7.11 6.25 -8.82
CA LEU A 541 -8.08 5.82 -7.81
C LEU A 541 -9.53 6.02 -8.28
N ALA A 542 -9.84 7.11 -8.98
CA ALA A 542 -11.15 7.33 -9.57
C ALA A 542 -11.49 6.26 -10.62
N THR A 543 -10.50 5.87 -11.43
CA THR A 543 -10.63 4.81 -12.42
C THR A 543 -10.95 3.46 -11.77
N GLU A 544 -10.34 3.18 -10.60
CA GLU A 544 -10.64 1.98 -9.81
C GLU A 544 -12.11 1.97 -9.34
N VAL A 545 -12.60 3.08 -8.76
CA VAL A 545 -14.03 3.20 -8.36
C VAL A 545 -14.95 3.00 -9.56
N SER A 546 -14.63 3.62 -10.70
CA SER A 546 -15.40 3.51 -11.94
C SER A 546 -15.41 2.08 -12.51
N LEU A 547 -14.28 1.36 -12.42
CA LEU A 547 -14.19 -0.04 -12.81
C LEU A 547 -15.07 -0.91 -11.91
N LEU A 548 -14.94 -0.75 -10.59
CA LEU A 548 -15.69 -1.48 -9.58
C LEU A 548 -17.21 -1.33 -9.77
N ARG A 549 -17.67 -0.09 -10.00
CA ARG A 549 -19.09 0.21 -10.29
C ARG A 549 -19.60 -0.53 -11.53
N ARG A 550 -18.82 -0.52 -12.63
CA ARG A 550 -19.19 -1.19 -13.89
C ARG A 550 -19.23 -2.71 -13.74
N THR A 551 -18.28 -3.29 -13.00
CA THR A 551 -18.26 -4.75 -12.79
C THR A 551 -19.44 -5.24 -11.96
N ALA A 552 -19.93 -4.43 -11.04
CA ALA A 552 -21.11 -4.77 -10.23
C ALA A 552 -22.45 -4.50 -10.92
N GLY A 553 -22.44 -3.94 -12.14
CA GLY A 553 -23.67 -3.64 -12.89
C GLY A 553 -24.48 -2.46 -12.32
N VAL A 554 -23.87 -1.59 -11.51
CA VAL A 554 -24.51 -0.43 -10.86
C VAL A 554 -24.38 0.83 -11.73
N ALA A 555 -24.67 0.71 -13.04
CA ALA A 555 -24.45 1.77 -14.03
C ALA A 555 -25.71 2.59 -14.32
#